data_AF-A0A136M815-F1
#
_entry.id   AF-A0A136M815-F1
#
_cell.length_a   1.000
_cell.length_b   1.000
_cell.length_c   1.000
_cell.angle_alpha   90.00
_cell.angle_beta   90.00
_cell.angle_gamma   90.00
#
_symmetry.space_group_name_H-M   'P 1'
#
loop_
_entity.id
_entity.type
_entity.pdbx_description
1 polymer ?
#
loop_
_entity_poly.entity_id
_entity_poly.type
_entity_poly.pdbx_seq_one_letter_code
_entity_poly.pdbx_strand_id
1 'polypeptide(L)'
;MNRLIPESTPSRLISFIWFLVAGCVWIQIGAAAGEVRPVQVGSHQIQSVSVEGASKVYQLAPALYSGSRPQDATALANLKNLGVGTVISVEDATPNVDAAHHLGLRYFHLPLDRNGIRISQAQSVLKAVESSTQPVYLHCTTGTNRGPAALGVILQKKAGWTEEDALAWLEFAGTSHKNEGLFDANREVKNLFPEPTPPEERLVGIAYTTWHHRLPWSGVWGEPELGFYLSSDRTVIRTHAEWLADAGVDFIWIDWSNNVNYTPGVTPDPVFDMIEGSVRTLFEEYAHLPRHPKISIFLGVTGAPEAATDGRLQKKADQIYRDYVSNPACRPLLQDYLGKPLLVVYVNTPSPWQHGVPDWNDDRFTVRWMTGYVTEQASLRTPDRISRYGYWSWEDRGPQTYALHDGRPESMVVVASWRKQSEPGHPDYIPEAPRNHGATFRSQWERAREIGPKFAMVVSWNEWVLGEQPSAEVSKDIEPSKQHGHFYLDLLKEEIARFKSGETVKRKPQDEN
;
A
#
# COMPACT_ATOMS: atom_id res chain seq x y z
N MET A 1 -14.37 -71.29 28.83
CA MET A 1 -15.21 -71.26 30.04
C MET A 1 -16.03 -69.98 30.03
N ASN A 2 -17.36 -70.15 30.01
CA ASN A 2 -18.48 -69.26 30.42
C ASN A 2 -18.28 -67.73 30.28
N ARG A 3 -18.90 -67.07 29.29
CA ARG A 3 -20.28 -66.48 29.31
C ARG A 3 -20.62 -65.75 30.62
N LEU A 4 -20.89 -64.43 30.50
CA LEU A 4 -22.17 -63.80 30.81
C LEU A 4 -22.29 -62.44 30.07
N ILE A 5 -23.52 -62.18 29.62
CA ILE A 5 -24.10 -61.12 28.76
C ILE A 5 -25.02 -60.26 29.69
N PRO A 6 -25.74 -59.16 29.32
CA PRO A 6 -25.65 -58.12 28.26
C PRO A 6 -25.69 -56.68 28.83
N GLU A 7 -25.52 -55.66 27.98
CA GLU A 7 -26.60 -54.68 27.73
C GLU A 7 -26.35 -53.93 26.41
N SER A 8 -27.34 -54.00 25.54
CA SER A 8 -27.38 -53.45 24.20
C SER A 8 -28.39 -52.30 24.17
N THR A 9 -27.96 -51.12 23.72
CA THR A 9 -28.88 -50.04 23.33
C THR A 9 -28.47 -49.52 21.95
N PRO A 10 -29.41 -49.29 21.02
CA PRO A 10 -29.12 -49.21 19.58
C PRO A 10 -28.80 -47.78 19.14
N SER A 11 -27.77 -47.66 18.29
CA SER A 11 -27.54 -46.49 17.45
C SER A 11 -28.70 -46.32 16.48
N ARG A 12 -29.59 -45.37 16.76
CA ARG A 12 -30.63 -44.94 15.82
C ARG A 12 -29.97 -44.18 14.67
N LEU A 13 -29.96 -44.81 13.49
CA LEU A 13 -30.03 -44.09 12.22
C LEU A 13 -31.21 -43.10 12.31
N ILE A 14 -30.91 -41.81 12.26
CA ILE A 14 -31.91 -40.79 11.94
C ILE A 14 -31.50 -40.23 10.59
N SER A 15 -32.23 -40.66 9.56
CA SER A 15 -32.35 -39.98 8.29
C SER A 15 -32.72 -38.51 8.55
N PHE A 16 -31.77 -37.61 8.38
CA PHE A 16 -32.09 -36.19 8.25
C PHE A 16 -32.47 -35.93 6.80
N ILE A 17 -33.79 -35.95 6.59
CA ILE A 17 -34.49 -35.41 5.44
C ILE A 17 -34.10 -33.93 5.31
N TRP A 18 -33.48 -33.57 4.18
CA TRP A 18 -33.33 -32.18 3.76
C TRP A 18 -34.72 -31.62 3.44
N PHE A 19 -35.35 -30.95 4.42
CA PHE A 19 -36.42 -30.02 4.13
C PHE A 19 -35.80 -28.68 3.75
N LEU A 20 -35.82 -28.40 2.45
CA LEU A 20 -35.82 -27.05 1.89
C LEU A 20 -36.96 -26.26 2.55
N VAL A 21 -36.62 -25.37 3.47
CA VAL A 21 -37.51 -24.27 3.86
C VAL A 21 -36.84 -22.99 3.36
N ALA A 22 -37.11 -22.68 2.10
CA ALA A 22 -37.06 -21.31 1.60
C ALA A 22 -38.18 -20.53 2.29
N GLY A 23 -37.94 -20.17 3.55
CA GLY A 23 -38.83 -19.32 4.33
C GLY A 23 -38.55 -17.88 3.99
N CYS A 24 -39.20 -17.36 2.96
CA CYS A 24 -39.33 -15.92 2.76
C CYS A 24 -40.01 -15.32 4.00
N VAL A 25 -39.23 -14.68 4.87
CA VAL A 25 -39.78 -13.82 5.92
C VAL A 25 -40.11 -12.49 5.26
N TRP A 26 -41.35 -12.38 4.79
CA TRP A 26 -41.91 -11.16 4.23
C TRP A 26 -42.29 -10.22 5.37
N ILE A 27 -41.52 -9.14 5.54
CA ILE A 27 -42.00 -7.98 6.29
C ILE A 27 -42.99 -7.26 5.37
N GLN A 28 -44.26 -7.20 5.77
CA GLN A 28 -45.24 -6.32 5.13
C GLN A 28 -44.78 -4.87 5.31
N ILE A 29 -44.24 -4.30 4.23
CA ILE A 29 -43.96 -2.87 4.13
C ILE A 29 -45.31 -2.15 4.15
N GLY A 30 -45.45 -1.16 5.04
CA GLY A 30 -46.68 -0.39 5.22
C GLY A 30 -47.15 0.31 3.94
N ALA A 31 -48.45 0.61 3.90
CA ALA A 31 -49.26 1.01 2.74
C ALA A 31 -48.88 2.32 1.99
N ALA A 32 -47.64 2.81 2.09
CA ALA A 32 -47.14 4.00 1.40
C ALA A 32 -45.99 3.73 0.40
N ALA A 33 -45.56 2.49 0.24
CA ALA A 33 -44.58 2.08 -0.77
C ALA A 33 -45.29 1.75 -2.09
N GLY A 34 -44.84 2.33 -3.20
CA GLY A 34 -45.36 2.00 -4.52
C GLY A 34 -45.01 0.57 -4.95
N GLU A 35 -45.39 0.20 -6.18
CA GLU A 35 -45.21 -1.14 -6.72
C GLU A 35 -43.76 -1.65 -6.57
N VAL A 36 -43.60 -2.82 -5.94
CA VAL A 36 -42.33 -3.53 -5.76
C VAL A 36 -42.24 -4.64 -6.79
N ARG A 37 -41.17 -4.65 -7.59
CA ARG A 37 -40.95 -5.64 -8.65
C ARG A 37 -39.59 -6.31 -8.48
N PRO A 38 -39.51 -7.66 -8.48
CA PRO A 38 -38.24 -8.36 -8.48
C PRO A 38 -37.51 -8.16 -9.82
N VAL A 39 -36.20 -7.98 -9.76
CA VAL A 39 -35.32 -7.84 -10.93
C VAL A 39 -34.09 -8.71 -10.71
N GLN A 40 -33.69 -9.48 -11.72
CA GLN A 40 -32.45 -10.24 -11.69
C GLN A 40 -31.27 -9.35 -12.12
N VAL A 41 -30.22 -9.30 -11.30
CA VAL A 41 -28.96 -8.60 -11.58
C VAL A 41 -27.80 -9.51 -11.17
N GLY A 42 -27.00 -9.95 -12.14
CA GLY A 42 -26.01 -10.98 -11.89
C GLY A 42 -26.65 -12.24 -11.30
N SER A 43 -26.05 -12.76 -10.24
CA SER A 43 -26.57 -13.90 -9.47
C SER A 43 -27.63 -13.51 -8.44
N HIS A 44 -27.88 -12.22 -8.21
CA HIS A 44 -28.80 -11.73 -7.17
C HIS A 44 -30.17 -11.29 -7.71
N GLN A 45 -31.22 -11.56 -6.94
CA GLN A 45 -32.54 -10.99 -7.16
C GLN A 45 -32.71 -9.76 -6.27
N ILE A 46 -32.77 -8.58 -6.88
CA ILE A 46 -33.00 -7.30 -6.21
C ILE A 46 -34.45 -6.85 -6.36
N GLN A 47 -34.86 -5.80 -5.67
CA GLN A 47 -36.20 -5.23 -5.80
C GLN A 47 -36.13 -3.81 -6.38
N SER A 48 -36.86 -3.56 -7.46
CA SER A 48 -37.20 -2.20 -7.89
C SER A 48 -38.40 -1.72 -7.08
N VAL A 49 -38.28 -0.54 -6.48
CA VAL A 49 -39.29 0.03 -5.59
C VAL A 49 -39.75 1.36 -6.17
N SER A 50 -41.05 1.53 -6.35
CA SER A 50 -41.60 2.81 -6.81
C SER A 50 -41.70 3.79 -5.64
N VAL A 51 -40.99 4.92 -5.71
CA VAL A 51 -41.00 5.99 -4.70
C VAL A 51 -41.32 7.32 -5.37
N GLU A 52 -42.43 7.94 -4.99
CA GLU A 52 -42.75 9.27 -5.52
C GLU A 52 -41.68 10.29 -5.08
N GLY A 53 -41.19 11.07 -6.05
CA GLY A 53 -40.11 12.05 -5.85
C GLY A 53 -38.69 11.47 -5.81
N ALA A 54 -38.50 10.16 -6.04
CA ALA A 54 -37.18 9.55 -6.22
C ALA A 54 -37.21 8.48 -7.34
N SER A 55 -36.28 8.56 -8.28
CA SER A 55 -36.20 7.63 -9.41
C SER A 55 -35.14 6.55 -9.17
N LYS A 56 -35.27 5.44 -9.91
CA LYS A 56 -34.29 4.34 -9.87
C LYS A 56 -34.05 3.80 -8.46
N VAL A 57 -35.11 3.69 -7.67
CA VAL A 57 -34.98 3.16 -6.31
C VAL A 57 -34.92 1.63 -6.36
N TYR A 58 -33.83 1.09 -5.84
CA TYR A 58 -33.59 -0.35 -5.80
C TYR A 58 -33.16 -0.78 -4.40
N GLN A 59 -33.78 -1.85 -3.87
CA GLN A 59 -33.29 -2.53 -2.68
C GLN A 59 -32.33 -3.64 -3.10
N LEU A 60 -31.04 -3.48 -2.79
CA LEU A 60 -29.97 -4.39 -3.19
C LEU A 60 -29.64 -5.42 -2.10
N ALA A 61 -29.93 -5.07 -0.85
CA ALA A 61 -29.86 -5.94 0.32
C ALA A 61 -30.92 -5.47 1.34
N PRO A 62 -31.28 -6.28 2.36
CA PRO A 62 -32.36 -5.95 3.29
C PRO A 62 -32.30 -4.55 3.90
N ALA A 63 -31.10 -4.01 4.16
CA ALA A 63 -30.89 -2.69 4.74
C ALA A 63 -30.22 -1.67 3.80
N LEU A 64 -30.14 -1.93 2.49
CA LEU A 64 -29.43 -1.08 1.54
C LEU A 64 -30.27 -0.78 0.30
N TYR A 65 -30.51 0.51 0.10
CA TYR A 65 -31.21 1.06 -1.05
C TYR A 65 -30.30 1.97 -1.88
N SER A 66 -30.42 1.87 -3.21
CA SER A 66 -29.87 2.81 -4.18
C SER A 66 -30.97 3.71 -4.74
N GLY A 67 -30.61 4.90 -5.23
CA GLY A 67 -31.47 5.64 -6.16
C GLY A 67 -30.98 7.04 -6.51
N SER A 68 -31.85 7.84 -7.10
CA SER A 68 -31.59 9.25 -7.43
C SER A 68 -31.74 10.16 -6.23
N ARG A 69 -31.34 11.43 -6.39
CA ARG A 69 -31.60 12.45 -5.38
C ARG A 69 -33.11 12.52 -5.06
N PRO A 70 -33.50 12.52 -3.78
CA PRO A 70 -34.87 12.86 -3.38
C PRO A 70 -35.18 14.30 -3.81
N GLN A 71 -36.30 14.50 -4.50
CA GLN A 71 -36.64 15.82 -5.08
C GLN A 71 -37.01 16.86 -4.01
N ASP A 72 -37.67 16.42 -2.94
CA ASP A 72 -38.19 17.29 -1.88
C ASP A 72 -38.39 16.56 -0.54
N ALA A 73 -39.01 17.24 0.43
CA ALA A 73 -39.32 16.69 1.75
C ALA A 73 -40.34 15.53 1.68
N THR A 74 -41.24 15.52 0.70
CA THR A 74 -42.22 14.44 0.49
C THR A 74 -41.49 13.17 0.07
N ALA A 75 -40.52 13.27 -0.85
CA ALA A 75 -39.67 12.15 -1.25
C ALA A 75 -38.90 11.56 -0.06
N LEU A 76 -38.37 12.40 0.83
CA LEU A 76 -37.71 11.95 2.06
C LEU A 76 -38.68 11.25 3.03
N ALA A 77 -39.90 11.76 3.18
CA ALA A 77 -40.93 11.12 3.99
C ALA A 77 -41.33 9.75 3.41
N ASN A 78 -41.42 9.63 2.08
CA ASN A 78 -41.67 8.36 1.40
C ASN A 78 -40.55 7.34 1.63
N LEU A 79 -39.28 7.77 1.58
CA LEU A 79 -38.14 6.91 1.95
C LEU A 79 -38.22 6.47 3.41
N LYS A 80 -38.58 7.37 4.33
CA LYS A 80 -38.78 7.01 5.75
C LYS A 80 -39.88 5.96 5.92
N ASN A 81 -40.95 6.02 5.14
CA ASN A 81 -42.03 5.03 5.16
C ASN A 81 -41.58 3.65 4.67
N LEU A 82 -40.50 3.56 3.88
CA LEU A 82 -39.82 2.29 3.55
C LEU A 82 -38.96 1.75 4.71
N GLY A 83 -38.90 2.47 5.83
CA GLY A 83 -38.05 2.14 6.97
C GLY A 83 -36.63 2.73 6.87
N VAL A 84 -36.31 3.52 5.84
CA VAL A 84 -35.02 4.21 5.76
C VAL A 84 -34.87 5.15 6.95
N GLY A 85 -33.75 5.02 7.66
CA GLY A 85 -33.37 5.92 8.76
C GLY A 85 -32.12 6.74 8.48
N THR A 86 -31.40 6.43 7.40
CA THR A 86 -30.16 7.12 7.05
C THR A 86 -30.09 7.35 5.54
N VAL A 87 -29.77 8.57 5.15
CA VAL A 87 -29.56 8.98 3.76
C VAL A 87 -28.09 9.35 3.57
N ILE A 88 -27.49 8.86 2.49
CA ILE A 88 -26.10 9.18 2.12
C ILE A 88 -26.11 9.80 0.72
N SER A 89 -25.71 11.05 0.62
CA SER A 89 -25.46 11.71 -0.66
C SER A 89 -23.98 11.60 -1.02
N VAL A 90 -23.69 11.10 -2.22
CA VAL A 90 -22.33 11.07 -2.79
C VAL A 90 -22.06 12.15 -3.83
N GLU A 91 -22.88 13.19 -3.83
CA GLU A 91 -22.85 14.28 -4.81
C GLU A 91 -21.87 15.38 -4.42
N ASP A 92 -21.40 16.17 -5.39
CA ASP A 92 -20.54 17.33 -5.11
C ASP A 92 -21.33 18.44 -4.38
N ALA A 93 -22.61 18.60 -4.73
CA ALA A 93 -23.47 19.62 -4.15
C ALA A 93 -23.86 19.26 -2.71
N THR A 94 -23.65 20.21 -1.79
CA THR A 94 -24.09 20.09 -0.40
C THR A 94 -25.62 19.98 -0.35
N PRO A 95 -26.17 18.91 0.25
CA PRO A 95 -27.61 18.73 0.37
C PRO A 95 -28.18 19.67 1.43
N ASN A 96 -29.42 20.14 1.24
CA ASN A 96 -30.19 20.74 2.32
C ASN A 96 -30.75 19.59 3.19
N VAL A 97 -30.30 19.52 4.44
CA VAL A 97 -30.63 18.44 5.37
C VAL A 97 -31.76 18.78 6.34
N ASP A 98 -32.28 20.01 6.33
CA ASP A 98 -33.28 20.46 7.30
C ASP A 98 -34.53 19.58 7.25
N ALA A 99 -35.04 19.31 6.05
CA ALA A 99 -36.21 18.44 5.86
C ALA A 99 -35.95 17.02 6.37
N ALA A 100 -34.75 16.48 6.16
CA ALA A 100 -34.38 15.15 6.64
C ALA A 100 -34.33 15.12 8.18
N HIS A 101 -33.75 16.14 8.82
CA HIS A 101 -33.67 16.23 10.27
C HIS A 101 -35.04 16.41 10.93
N HIS A 102 -35.94 17.22 10.36
CA HIS A 102 -37.33 17.34 10.83
C HIS A 102 -38.08 16.01 10.74
N LEU A 103 -37.74 15.18 9.76
CA LEU A 103 -38.27 13.82 9.63
C LEU A 103 -37.50 12.80 10.50
N GLY A 104 -36.50 13.20 11.28
CA GLY A 104 -35.70 12.29 12.12
C GLY A 104 -34.80 11.34 11.32
N LEU A 105 -34.49 11.66 10.06
CA LEU A 105 -33.52 10.94 9.24
C LEU A 105 -32.11 11.47 9.55
N ARG A 106 -31.14 10.57 9.66
CA ARG A 106 -29.72 10.96 9.62
C ARG A 106 -29.31 11.18 8.18
N TYR A 107 -28.54 12.23 7.91
CA TYR A 107 -28.10 12.55 6.56
C TYR A 107 -26.58 12.77 6.52
N PHE A 108 -25.87 11.95 5.74
CA PHE A 108 -24.44 12.11 5.49
C PHE A 108 -24.19 12.67 4.09
N HIS A 109 -23.27 13.63 4.00
CA HIS A 109 -22.74 14.14 2.73
C HIS A 109 -21.31 13.65 2.54
N LEU A 110 -21.12 12.67 1.66
CA LEU A 110 -19.84 11.98 1.42
C LEU A 110 -19.50 12.04 -0.08
N PRO A 111 -19.08 13.21 -0.59
CA PRO A 111 -18.84 13.41 -2.03
C PRO A 111 -17.80 12.43 -2.58
N LEU A 112 -18.15 11.79 -3.70
CA LEU A 112 -17.27 10.86 -4.42
C LEU A 112 -16.70 11.48 -5.69
N ASP A 113 -15.49 11.08 -6.06
CA ASP A 113 -14.86 11.55 -7.29
C ASP A 113 -15.67 11.07 -8.51
N ARG A 114 -15.61 11.82 -9.61
CA ARG A 114 -16.43 11.52 -10.79
C ARG A 114 -15.95 10.29 -11.56
N ASN A 115 -14.66 10.00 -11.50
CA ASN A 115 -14.00 8.96 -12.27
C ASN A 115 -13.26 7.94 -11.38
N GLY A 116 -13.79 7.65 -10.18
CA GLY A 116 -13.19 6.68 -9.27
C GLY A 116 -13.68 6.82 -7.85
N ILE A 117 -13.30 5.86 -7.01
CA ILE A 117 -13.56 5.89 -5.57
C ILE A 117 -12.21 5.74 -4.86
N ARG A 118 -11.89 6.66 -3.97
CA ARG A 118 -10.67 6.61 -3.15
C ARG A 118 -10.84 5.72 -1.92
N ILE A 119 -9.73 5.30 -1.28
CA ILE A 119 -9.79 4.50 -0.03
C ILE A 119 -10.58 5.27 1.03
N SER A 120 -10.19 6.53 1.28
CA SER A 120 -10.83 7.36 2.30
C SER A 120 -12.33 7.53 2.06
N GLN A 121 -12.73 7.64 0.79
CA GLN A 121 -14.12 7.72 0.34
C GLN A 121 -14.88 6.41 0.57
N ALA A 122 -14.34 5.27 0.11
CA ALA A 122 -14.94 3.95 0.30
C ALA A 122 -15.11 3.61 1.78
N GLN A 123 -14.08 3.86 2.60
CA GLN A 123 -14.09 3.66 4.04
C GLN A 123 -15.10 4.57 4.76
N SER A 124 -15.23 5.83 4.35
CA SER A 124 -16.21 6.75 4.93
C SER A 124 -17.64 6.29 4.65
N VAL A 125 -17.92 5.85 3.41
CA VAL A 125 -19.22 5.29 3.04
C VAL A 125 -19.49 4.01 3.81
N LEU A 126 -18.52 3.10 3.92
CA LEU A 126 -18.65 1.87 4.68
C LEU A 126 -18.96 2.15 6.16
N LYS A 127 -18.24 3.09 6.79
CA LYS A 127 -18.46 3.50 8.18
C LYS A 127 -19.86 4.11 8.38
N ALA A 128 -20.33 4.93 7.44
CA ALA A 128 -21.68 5.50 7.50
C ALA A 128 -22.76 4.41 7.40
N VAL A 129 -22.56 3.43 6.51
CA VAL A 129 -23.43 2.26 6.41
C VAL A 129 -23.41 1.42 7.69
N GLU A 130 -22.24 1.16 8.26
CA GLU A 130 -22.07 0.31 9.44
C GLU A 130 -22.58 0.94 10.74
N SER A 131 -22.49 2.26 10.86
CA SER A 131 -23.05 3.00 11.98
C SER A 131 -24.58 3.19 11.89
N SER A 132 -25.23 2.58 10.90
CA SER A 132 -26.67 2.67 10.70
C SER A 132 -27.43 1.48 11.26
N THR A 133 -28.34 1.76 12.20
CA THR A 133 -29.23 0.77 12.82
C THR A 133 -30.53 0.56 12.03
N GLN A 134 -30.82 1.47 11.09
CA GLN A 134 -31.96 1.42 10.17
C GLN A 134 -31.46 1.36 8.72
N PRO A 135 -32.29 0.89 7.77
CA PRO A 135 -31.94 0.88 6.35
C PRO A 135 -31.37 2.20 5.84
N VAL A 136 -30.38 2.08 4.95
CA VAL A 136 -29.65 3.19 4.35
C VAL A 136 -30.11 3.39 2.91
N TYR A 137 -30.35 4.64 2.53
CA TYR A 137 -30.55 5.07 1.15
C TYR A 137 -29.34 5.85 0.66
N LEU A 138 -28.55 5.26 -0.25
CA LEU A 138 -27.38 5.90 -0.84
C LEU A 138 -27.70 6.37 -2.26
N HIS A 139 -27.52 7.67 -2.52
CA HIS A 139 -27.87 8.26 -3.81
C HIS A 139 -26.78 9.15 -4.41
N CYS A 140 -26.86 9.30 -5.73
CA CYS A 140 -26.26 10.41 -6.47
C CYS A 140 -27.35 11.14 -7.26
N THR A 141 -27.00 12.11 -8.11
CA THR A 141 -27.97 12.97 -8.80
C THR A 141 -29.07 12.17 -9.52
N THR A 142 -28.68 11.26 -10.40
CA THR A 142 -29.57 10.45 -11.24
C THR A 142 -29.71 9.01 -10.76
N GLY A 143 -28.96 8.60 -9.74
CA GLY A 143 -28.91 7.21 -9.29
C GLY A 143 -28.24 6.25 -10.27
N THR A 144 -27.33 6.74 -11.14
CA THR A 144 -26.76 5.92 -12.22
C THR A 144 -25.25 5.76 -12.19
N ASN A 145 -24.49 6.62 -11.50
CA ASN A 145 -23.02 6.59 -11.57
C ASN A 145 -22.41 6.35 -10.18
N ARG A 146 -21.97 7.43 -9.51
CA ARG A 146 -21.27 7.37 -8.20
C ARG A 146 -22.04 6.62 -7.12
N GLY A 147 -23.37 6.76 -7.09
CA GLY A 147 -24.22 6.06 -6.12
C GLY A 147 -24.19 4.55 -6.29
N PRO A 148 -24.57 4.03 -7.48
CA PRO A 148 -24.41 2.62 -7.82
C PRO A 148 -23.00 2.08 -7.63
N ALA A 149 -21.97 2.81 -8.06
CA ALA A 149 -20.57 2.40 -7.93
C ALA A 149 -20.15 2.22 -6.46
N ALA A 150 -20.54 3.16 -5.58
CA ALA A 150 -20.27 3.06 -4.16
C ALA A 150 -21.00 1.88 -3.52
N LEU A 151 -22.27 1.66 -3.87
CA LEU A 151 -23.03 0.52 -3.37
C LEU A 151 -22.46 -0.81 -3.84
N GLY A 152 -21.99 -0.92 -5.08
CA GLY A 152 -21.29 -2.12 -5.58
C GLY A 152 -20.09 -2.47 -4.70
N VAL A 153 -19.24 -1.49 -4.39
CA VAL A 153 -18.09 -1.65 -3.48
C VAL A 153 -18.53 -2.11 -2.08
N ILE A 154 -19.58 -1.51 -1.52
CA ILE A 154 -20.08 -1.88 -0.19
C ILE A 154 -20.68 -3.29 -0.19
N LEU A 155 -21.42 -3.67 -1.24
CA LEU A 155 -22.05 -4.98 -1.35
C LEU A 155 -21.01 -6.10 -1.50
N GLN A 156 -19.92 -5.86 -2.23
CA GLN A 156 -18.79 -6.80 -2.26
C GLN A 156 -18.19 -6.98 -0.86
N LYS A 157 -17.99 -5.89 -0.13
CA LYS A 157 -17.37 -5.94 1.21
C LYS A 157 -18.28 -6.52 2.30
N LYS A 158 -19.60 -6.30 2.23
CA LYS A 158 -20.54 -6.63 3.32
C LYS A 158 -21.53 -7.76 3.01
N ALA A 159 -21.85 -7.97 1.75
CA ALA A 159 -22.95 -8.84 1.32
C ALA A 159 -22.50 -10.02 0.44
N GLY A 160 -21.18 -10.21 0.29
CA GLY A 160 -20.61 -11.34 -0.45
C GLY A 160 -20.86 -11.30 -1.95
N TRP A 161 -21.18 -10.11 -2.50
CA TRP A 161 -21.28 -9.95 -3.95
C TRP A 161 -19.92 -10.21 -4.60
N THR A 162 -19.93 -10.91 -5.73
CA THR A 162 -18.74 -11.10 -6.56
C THR A 162 -18.40 -9.83 -7.34
N GLU A 163 -17.21 -9.80 -7.94
CA GLU A 163 -16.85 -8.74 -8.89
C GLU A 163 -17.89 -8.71 -10.04
N GLU A 164 -18.24 -9.87 -10.58
CA GLU A 164 -19.21 -10.01 -11.67
C GLU A 164 -20.59 -9.47 -11.30
N ASP A 165 -21.06 -9.72 -10.08
CA ASP A 165 -22.33 -9.19 -9.57
C ASP A 165 -22.31 -7.66 -9.47
N ALA A 166 -21.22 -7.09 -8.96
CA ALA A 166 -21.07 -5.65 -8.83
C ALA A 166 -21.03 -4.98 -10.22
N LEU A 167 -20.28 -5.53 -11.17
CA LEU A 167 -20.21 -5.01 -12.53
C LEU A 167 -21.58 -5.13 -13.24
N ALA A 168 -22.28 -6.26 -13.09
CA ALA A 168 -23.64 -6.41 -13.61
C ALA A 168 -24.61 -5.36 -13.04
N TRP A 169 -24.45 -5.01 -11.77
CA TRP A 169 -25.21 -3.92 -11.14
C TRP A 169 -24.88 -2.55 -11.71
N LEU A 170 -23.61 -2.23 -11.94
CA LEU A 170 -23.22 -0.97 -12.55
C LEU A 170 -23.85 -0.83 -13.94
N GLU A 171 -23.83 -1.88 -14.75
CA GLU A 171 -24.46 -1.92 -16.07
C GLU A 171 -25.97 -1.73 -15.97
N PHE A 172 -26.64 -2.49 -15.09
CA PHE A 172 -28.08 -2.41 -14.88
C PHE A 172 -28.52 -1.01 -14.42
N ALA A 173 -27.78 -0.38 -13.50
CA ALA A 173 -28.07 0.97 -13.02
C ALA A 173 -27.89 2.04 -14.11
N GLY A 174 -27.14 1.72 -15.17
CA GLY A 174 -26.80 2.60 -16.29
C GLY A 174 -25.56 3.46 -16.00
N THR A 175 -24.56 2.90 -15.33
CA THR A 175 -23.26 3.54 -15.10
C THR A 175 -22.56 3.75 -16.45
N SER A 176 -22.10 4.98 -16.71
CA SER A 176 -21.46 5.27 -17.99
C SER A 176 -20.06 4.69 -18.04
N HIS A 177 -19.76 3.93 -19.11
CA HIS A 177 -18.41 3.47 -19.47
C HIS A 177 -17.38 4.59 -19.67
N LYS A 178 -17.82 5.84 -19.81
CA LYS A 178 -16.92 7.01 -19.78
C LYS A 178 -16.27 7.24 -18.40
N ASN A 179 -16.83 6.65 -17.35
CA ASN A 179 -16.34 6.72 -15.98
C ASN A 179 -15.64 5.40 -15.60
N GLU A 180 -14.66 4.98 -16.38
CA GLU A 180 -13.97 3.68 -16.24
C GLU A 180 -13.44 3.45 -14.82
N GLY A 181 -12.93 4.50 -14.15
CA GLY A 181 -12.42 4.35 -12.79
C GLY A 181 -13.49 3.99 -11.74
N LEU A 182 -14.79 4.17 -12.01
CA LEU A 182 -15.87 3.64 -11.17
C LEU A 182 -16.04 2.12 -11.33
N PHE A 183 -15.77 1.59 -12.52
CA PHE A 183 -15.71 0.15 -12.76
C PHE A 183 -14.43 -0.43 -12.15
N ASP A 184 -13.29 0.22 -12.31
CA ASP A 184 -12.02 -0.21 -11.70
C ASP A 184 -12.11 -0.30 -10.19
N ALA A 185 -12.78 0.66 -9.53
CA ALA A 185 -13.07 0.61 -8.11
C ALA A 185 -13.86 -0.65 -7.67
N ASN A 186 -14.70 -1.19 -8.56
CA ASN A 186 -15.47 -2.42 -8.32
C ASN A 186 -14.71 -3.69 -8.73
N ARG A 187 -13.73 -3.61 -9.65
CA ARG A 187 -12.80 -4.71 -9.98
C ARG A 187 -11.74 -4.91 -8.89
N GLU A 188 -11.27 -3.80 -8.32
CA GLU A 188 -10.15 -3.78 -7.38
C GLU A 188 -10.58 -3.45 -5.95
N VAL A 189 -11.73 -3.97 -5.50
CA VAL A 189 -12.30 -3.64 -4.18
C VAL A 189 -11.33 -3.86 -3.00
N LYS A 190 -10.44 -4.85 -3.11
CA LYS A 190 -9.39 -5.12 -2.11
C LYS A 190 -8.44 -3.93 -1.92
N ASN A 191 -8.18 -3.17 -2.98
CA ASN A 191 -7.31 -1.99 -2.93
C ASN A 191 -8.00 -0.80 -2.23
N LEU A 192 -9.35 -0.82 -2.11
CA LEU A 192 -10.11 0.19 -1.37
C LEU A 192 -10.18 -0.05 0.14
N PHE A 193 -9.90 -1.29 0.56
CA PHE A 193 -9.91 -1.71 1.96
C PHE A 193 -8.65 -2.51 2.27
N PRO A 194 -7.46 -1.89 2.15
CA PRO A 194 -6.23 -2.63 2.31
C PRO A 194 -6.08 -3.12 3.75
N GLU A 195 -5.65 -4.36 3.88
CA GLU A 195 -5.40 -4.97 5.18
C GLU A 195 -3.92 -4.82 5.52
N PRO A 196 -3.56 -4.37 6.74
CA PRO A 196 -2.17 -4.37 7.17
C PRO A 196 -1.56 -5.76 7.05
N THR A 197 -0.30 -5.83 6.64
CA THR A 197 0.46 -7.08 6.63
C THR A 197 0.61 -7.58 8.07
N PRO A 198 0.40 -8.89 8.35
CA PRO A 198 0.62 -9.47 9.67
C PRO A 198 2.03 -9.16 10.21
N PRO A 199 2.19 -8.79 11.49
CA PRO A 199 3.49 -8.38 12.03
C PRO A 199 4.63 -9.38 11.81
N GLU A 200 4.36 -10.67 11.95
CA GLU A 200 5.30 -11.78 11.74
C GLU A 200 5.79 -11.92 10.29
N GLU A 201 5.05 -11.32 9.36
CA GLU A 201 5.38 -11.30 7.94
C GLU A 201 6.17 -10.06 7.51
N ARG A 202 6.25 -9.03 8.37
CA ARG A 202 6.87 -7.75 8.02
C ARG A 202 8.38 -7.85 8.00
N LEU A 203 8.97 -7.26 6.97
CA LEU A 203 10.39 -7.24 6.71
C LEU A 203 10.90 -5.79 6.69
N VAL A 204 12.15 -5.63 7.10
CA VAL A 204 12.86 -4.36 7.11
C VAL A 204 14.09 -4.52 6.25
N GLY A 205 14.18 -3.73 5.20
CA GLY A 205 15.41 -3.59 4.45
C GLY A 205 16.09 -2.26 4.75
N ILE A 206 17.38 -2.16 4.43
CA ILE A 206 18.11 -0.89 4.46
C ILE A 206 18.98 -0.67 3.21
N ALA A 207 19.00 0.57 2.70
CA ALA A 207 19.87 0.95 1.60
C ALA A 207 21.33 0.90 2.04
N TYR A 208 22.17 0.21 1.27
CA TYR A 208 23.56 0.00 1.57
C TYR A 208 24.42 0.31 0.36
N THR A 209 25.48 1.09 0.56
CA THR A 209 26.37 1.49 -0.51
C THR A 209 27.76 0.85 -0.38
N THR A 210 28.37 0.53 -1.52
CA THR A 210 29.66 -0.19 -1.59
C THR A 210 30.73 0.55 -2.38
N TRP A 211 30.59 1.87 -2.46
CA TRP A 211 31.42 2.80 -3.24
C TRP A 211 32.45 3.62 -2.44
N HIS A 212 32.69 3.28 -1.17
CA HIS A 212 33.66 3.99 -0.34
C HIS A 212 35.07 3.47 -0.62
N HIS A 213 35.77 4.06 -1.58
CA HIS A 213 37.14 3.68 -1.91
C HIS A 213 37.91 4.90 -2.39
N ARG A 214 38.45 5.70 -1.46
CA ARG A 214 39.19 6.94 -1.77
C ARG A 214 38.50 7.90 -2.75
N LEU A 215 37.17 7.88 -2.87
CA LEU A 215 36.44 9.12 -3.12
C LEU A 215 36.76 10.00 -1.92
N PRO A 216 37.13 11.27 -2.13
CA PRO A 216 37.60 12.06 -1.02
C PRO A 216 36.41 12.22 -0.07
N TRP A 217 36.57 11.68 1.15
CA TRP A 217 35.79 12.03 2.32
C TRP A 217 35.84 13.55 2.63
N SER A 218 36.27 14.39 1.69
CA SER A 218 36.18 15.84 1.69
C SER A 218 34.77 16.36 1.32
N GLY A 219 33.90 15.51 0.79
CA GLY A 219 32.55 15.86 0.34
C GLY A 219 31.41 15.27 1.18
N VAL A 220 31.69 14.89 2.43
CA VAL A 220 30.72 14.22 3.32
C VAL A 220 30.28 15.10 4.48
N TRP A 221 29.11 14.80 5.05
CA TRP A 221 28.54 15.57 6.17
C TRP A 221 29.15 15.25 7.53
N GLY A 222 29.83 14.11 7.67
CA GLY A 222 30.38 13.65 8.95
C GLY A 222 31.40 12.53 8.81
N GLU A 223 31.83 11.98 9.94
CA GLU A 223 32.83 10.90 10.00
C GLU A 223 32.17 9.64 10.57
N PRO A 224 32.23 8.50 9.87
CA PRO A 224 31.78 7.23 10.42
C PRO A 224 32.52 6.89 11.71
N GLU A 225 31.87 6.17 12.63
CA GLU A 225 32.52 5.76 13.88
C GLU A 225 33.76 4.91 13.62
N LEU A 226 33.70 4.06 12.58
CA LEU A 226 34.77 3.19 12.10
C LEU A 226 35.86 3.93 11.30
N GLY A 227 35.76 5.26 11.19
CA GLY A 227 36.64 6.09 10.40
C GLY A 227 36.37 6.00 8.90
N PHE A 228 37.24 6.64 8.11
CA PHE A 228 37.14 6.67 6.65
C PHE A 228 37.62 5.36 6.03
N TYR A 229 36.72 4.38 5.96
CA TYR A 229 37.01 3.01 5.55
C TYR A 229 36.94 2.77 4.04
N LEU A 230 37.36 1.56 3.65
CA LEU A 230 37.12 0.98 2.33
C LEU A 230 35.89 0.08 2.38
N SER A 231 35.00 0.16 1.39
CA SER A 231 33.82 -0.72 1.27
C SER A 231 34.18 -2.20 1.13
N SER A 232 35.41 -2.51 0.74
CA SER A 232 35.96 -3.88 0.67
C SER A 232 36.69 -4.32 1.95
N ASP A 233 36.74 -3.49 3.00
CA ASP A 233 37.32 -3.89 4.28
C ASP A 233 36.43 -4.93 4.96
N ARG A 234 36.94 -6.16 5.07
CA ARG A 234 36.24 -7.31 5.65
C ARG A 234 35.86 -7.10 7.12
N THR A 235 36.65 -6.33 7.87
CA THR A 235 36.35 -6.00 9.27
C THR A 235 35.14 -5.08 9.34
N VAL A 236 35.08 -4.07 8.46
CA VAL A 236 33.95 -3.14 8.39
C VAL A 236 32.68 -3.85 7.91
N ILE A 237 32.77 -4.67 6.86
CA ILE A 237 31.64 -5.48 6.37
C ILE A 237 31.06 -6.34 7.50
N ARG A 238 31.92 -7.01 8.28
CA ARG A 238 31.51 -7.84 9.42
C ARG A 238 30.82 -7.03 10.51
N THR A 239 31.41 -5.92 10.92
CA THR A 239 30.83 -5.03 11.94
C THR A 239 29.47 -4.51 11.49
N HIS A 240 29.32 -4.08 10.24
CA HIS A 240 28.03 -3.65 9.70
C HIS A 240 27.00 -4.79 9.69
N ALA A 241 27.39 -6.00 9.28
CA ALA A 241 26.51 -7.15 9.28
C ALA A 241 26.00 -7.49 10.68
N GLU A 242 26.89 -7.44 11.68
CA GLU A 242 26.56 -7.69 13.08
C GLU A 242 25.59 -6.64 13.62
N TRP A 243 25.89 -5.35 13.44
CA TRP A 243 25.03 -4.23 13.86
C TRP A 243 23.65 -4.28 13.23
N LEU A 244 23.57 -4.48 11.91
CA LEU A 244 22.30 -4.52 11.19
C LEU A 244 21.47 -5.75 11.59
N ALA A 245 22.11 -6.92 11.74
CA ALA A 245 21.43 -8.11 12.20
C ALA A 245 20.96 -8.00 13.67
N ASP A 246 21.71 -7.30 14.53
CA ASP A 246 21.31 -7.01 15.92
C ASP A 246 20.16 -6.02 16.01
N ALA A 247 20.08 -5.09 15.07
CA ALA A 247 18.94 -4.19 14.94
C ALA A 247 17.68 -4.89 14.40
N GLY A 248 17.82 -6.10 13.84
CA GLY A 248 16.72 -6.88 13.27
C GLY A 248 16.41 -6.53 11.81
N VAL A 249 17.37 -5.94 11.09
CA VAL A 249 17.29 -5.73 9.63
C VAL A 249 17.32 -7.08 8.93
N ASP A 250 16.35 -7.32 8.05
CA ASP A 250 16.21 -8.60 7.34
C ASP A 250 17.09 -8.67 6.10
N PHE A 251 17.26 -7.54 5.39
CA PHE A 251 18.12 -7.47 4.22
C PHE A 251 18.75 -6.09 4.00
N ILE A 252 19.91 -6.07 3.37
CA ILE A 252 20.46 -4.88 2.72
C ILE A 252 20.06 -4.88 1.26
N TRP A 253 19.78 -3.72 0.67
CA TRP A 253 19.77 -3.59 -0.78
C TRP A 253 20.95 -2.74 -1.25
N ILE A 254 21.76 -3.35 -2.10
CA ILE A 254 23.04 -2.79 -2.51
C ILE A 254 22.86 -1.92 -3.74
N ASP A 255 23.30 -0.67 -3.64
CA ASP A 255 23.11 0.34 -4.67
C ASP A 255 23.96 0.09 -5.94
N TRP A 256 23.29 -0.40 -6.98
CA TRP A 256 23.76 -0.48 -8.37
C TRP A 256 22.87 0.37 -9.30
N SER A 257 22.17 1.37 -8.75
CA SER A 257 21.13 2.12 -9.46
C SER A 257 21.65 2.87 -10.70
N ASN A 258 22.95 3.17 -10.75
CA ASN A 258 23.62 3.90 -11.84
C ASN A 258 24.46 3.02 -12.78
N ASN A 259 24.42 1.69 -12.62
CA ASN A 259 25.37 0.75 -13.24
C ASN A 259 24.93 0.26 -14.64
N VAL A 260 23.76 0.62 -15.18
CA VAL A 260 23.21 -0.05 -16.39
C VAL A 260 24.12 -0.05 -17.63
N ASN A 261 25.01 0.94 -17.76
CA ASN A 261 25.96 1.08 -18.87
C ASN A 261 27.27 0.31 -18.67
N TYR A 262 27.53 -0.15 -17.46
CA TYR A 262 28.77 -0.81 -17.12
C TYR A 262 28.69 -2.31 -17.38
N THR A 263 29.74 -2.85 -17.99
CA THR A 263 29.95 -4.28 -18.20
C THR A 263 31.34 -4.65 -17.71
N PRO A 264 31.47 -5.52 -16.69
CA PRO A 264 32.76 -5.94 -16.16
C PRO A 264 33.72 -6.44 -17.23
N GLY A 265 34.95 -5.92 -17.22
CA GLY A 265 36.00 -6.31 -18.17
C GLY A 265 35.81 -5.81 -19.61
N VAL A 266 34.73 -5.07 -19.90
CA VAL A 266 34.45 -4.50 -21.23
C VAL A 266 34.41 -2.97 -21.17
N THR A 267 33.68 -2.42 -20.22
CA THR A 267 33.60 -0.97 -19.99
C THR A 267 34.66 -0.58 -18.95
N PRO A 268 35.70 0.21 -19.30
CA PRO A 268 36.68 0.66 -18.32
C PRO A 268 36.04 1.71 -17.40
N ASP A 269 35.72 1.31 -16.16
CA ASP A 269 35.19 2.21 -15.14
C ASP A 269 35.68 1.78 -13.74
N PRO A 270 36.71 2.46 -13.19
CA PRO A 270 37.29 2.07 -11.91
C PRO A 270 36.33 2.24 -10.73
N VAL A 271 35.28 3.07 -10.86
CA VAL A 271 34.28 3.24 -9.81
C VAL A 271 33.36 2.03 -9.79
N PHE A 272 32.82 1.61 -10.95
CA PHE A 272 31.96 0.42 -11.00
C PHE A 272 32.74 -0.88 -10.80
N ASP A 273 33.99 -0.98 -11.25
CA ASP A 273 34.88 -2.10 -10.94
C ASP A 273 35.02 -2.29 -9.41
N MET A 274 35.17 -1.18 -8.69
CA MET A 274 35.28 -1.16 -7.23
C MET A 274 33.95 -1.46 -6.54
N ILE A 275 32.84 -0.89 -7.02
CA ILE A 275 31.50 -1.15 -6.47
C ILE A 275 31.21 -2.65 -6.55
N GLU A 276 31.30 -3.25 -7.74
CA GLU A 276 31.01 -4.67 -7.92
C GLU A 276 32.05 -5.56 -7.23
N GLY A 277 33.32 -5.14 -7.19
CA GLY A 277 34.37 -5.82 -6.42
C GLY A 277 34.10 -5.86 -4.91
N SER A 278 33.61 -4.76 -4.35
CA SER A 278 33.22 -4.67 -2.94
C SER A 278 31.99 -5.52 -2.64
N VAL A 279 31.03 -5.60 -3.57
CA VAL A 279 29.90 -6.54 -3.47
C VAL A 279 30.37 -7.98 -3.41
N ARG A 280 31.29 -8.41 -4.29
CA ARG A 280 31.85 -9.77 -4.23
C ARG A 280 32.48 -10.06 -2.88
N THR A 281 33.28 -9.11 -2.36
CA THR A 281 33.90 -9.23 -1.04
C THR A 281 32.85 -9.35 0.09
N LEU A 282 31.74 -8.61 -0.03
CA LEU A 282 30.62 -8.70 0.91
C LEU A 282 29.96 -10.08 0.90
N PHE A 283 29.66 -10.64 -0.27
CA PHE A 283 29.10 -12.00 -0.38
C PHE A 283 30.05 -13.06 0.22
N GLU A 284 31.36 -12.94 -0.04
CA GLU A 284 32.37 -13.84 0.52
C GLU A 284 32.41 -13.75 2.05
N GLU A 285 32.40 -12.55 2.63
CA GLU A 285 32.35 -12.40 4.09
C GLU A 285 31.05 -12.95 4.68
N TYR A 286 29.89 -12.59 4.10
CA TYR A 286 28.58 -13.01 4.61
C TYR A 286 28.45 -14.53 4.64
N ALA A 287 29.03 -15.25 3.67
CA ALA A 287 29.03 -16.72 3.63
C ALA A 287 29.69 -17.38 4.86
N HIS A 288 30.53 -16.65 5.59
CA HIS A 288 31.23 -17.13 6.78
C HIS A 288 30.64 -16.60 8.10
N LEU A 289 29.66 -15.69 8.05
CA LEU A 289 29.06 -15.11 9.23
C LEU A 289 27.88 -15.95 9.73
N PRO A 290 27.79 -16.21 11.05
CA PRO A 290 26.69 -17.00 11.61
C PRO A 290 25.35 -16.25 11.54
N ARG A 291 25.38 -14.91 11.51
CA ARG A 291 24.20 -14.07 11.41
C ARG A 291 24.54 -12.80 10.62
N HIS A 292 23.70 -12.49 9.63
CA HIS A 292 23.81 -11.32 8.78
C HIS A 292 22.45 -11.04 8.12
N PRO A 293 22.16 -9.81 7.67
CA PRO A 293 21.00 -9.54 6.81
C PRO A 293 21.16 -10.24 5.45
N LYS A 294 20.06 -10.59 4.79
CA LYS A 294 20.07 -11.04 3.39
C LYS A 294 20.47 -9.91 2.44
N ILE A 295 20.62 -10.21 1.16
CA ILE A 295 21.07 -9.27 0.13
C ILE A 295 20.04 -9.19 -1.00
N SER A 296 19.65 -7.97 -1.36
CA SER A 296 19.00 -7.64 -2.63
C SER A 296 19.96 -6.75 -3.44
N ILE A 297 20.00 -6.89 -4.75
CA ILE A 297 20.72 -5.92 -5.60
C ILE A 297 19.71 -4.89 -6.10
N PHE A 298 20.03 -3.61 -5.94
CA PHE A 298 19.23 -2.48 -6.38
C PHE A 298 19.77 -1.97 -7.72
N LEU A 299 19.24 -2.50 -8.82
CA LEU A 299 19.60 -2.05 -10.16
C LEU A 299 18.94 -0.70 -10.46
N GLY A 300 19.33 -0.09 -11.57
CA GLY A 300 18.56 1.02 -12.11
C GLY A 300 18.93 1.33 -13.54
N VAL A 301 18.03 2.03 -14.23
CA VAL A 301 18.19 2.60 -15.57
C VAL A 301 18.43 4.12 -15.47
N THR A 302 19.07 4.55 -14.39
CA THR A 302 19.28 5.97 -14.07
C THR A 302 20.05 6.67 -15.17
N GLY A 303 19.56 7.84 -15.60
CA GLY A 303 20.10 8.60 -16.71
C GLY A 303 19.99 7.94 -18.09
N ALA A 304 19.41 6.74 -18.18
CA ALA A 304 19.32 5.93 -19.40
C ALA A 304 18.01 5.12 -19.46
N PRO A 305 16.83 5.76 -19.44
CA PRO A 305 15.54 5.06 -19.40
C PRO A 305 15.32 4.10 -20.59
N GLU A 306 15.93 4.37 -21.74
CA GLU A 306 15.91 3.48 -22.91
C GLU A 306 16.59 2.12 -22.66
N ALA A 307 17.40 2.00 -21.61
CA ALA A 307 17.98 0.73 -21.16
C ALA A 307 16.93 -0.29 -20.72
N ALA A 308 15.71 0.16 -20.38
CA ALA A 308 14.60 -0.72 -20.04
C ALA A 308 14.11 -1.55 -21.24
N THR A 309 14.37 -1.12 -22.48
CA THR A 309 13.86 -1.78 -23.69
C THR A 309 14.95 -2.21 -24.68
N ASP A 310 16.18 -1.70 -24.56
CA ASP A 310 17.26 -2.00 -25.52
C ASP A 310 18.15 -3.21 -25.15
N GLY A 311 17.85 -3.89 -24.04
CA GLY A 311 18.55 -5.08 -23.58
C GLY A 311 19.69 -4.85 -22.59
N ARG A 312 20.10 -3.61 -22.32
CA ARG A 312 21.11 -3.31 -21.28
C ARG A 312 20.64 -3.73 -19.89
N LEU A 313 19.38 -3.44 -19.53
CA LEU A 313 18.80 -3.89 -18.26
C LEU A 313 18.80 -5.42 -18.14
N GLN A 314 18.39 -6.12 -19.21
CA GLN A 314 18.42 -7.59 -19.27
C GLN A 314 19.83 -8.13 -19.04
N LYS A 315 20.85 -7.53 -19.66
CA LYS A 315 22.25 -7.93 -19.49
C LYS A 315 22.72 -7.83 -18.03
N LYS A 316 22.28 -6.79 -17.30
CA LYS A 316 22.57 -6.64 -15.86
C LYS A 316 21.81 -7.67 -15.01
N ALA A 317 20.55 -7.95 -15.33
CA ALA A 317 19.79 -9.01 -14.66
C ALA A 317 20.45 -10.39 -14.88
N ASP A 318 20.91 -10.67 -16.11
CA ASP A 318 21.65 -11.90 -16.43
C ASP A 318 22.97 -12.00 -15.66
N GLN A 319 23.67 -10.89 -15.48
CA GLN A 319 24.88 -10.85 -14.66
C GLN A 319 24.59 -11.23 -13.21
N ILE A 320 23.61 -10.57 -12.57
CA ILE A 320 23.22 -10.90 -11.19
C ILE A 320 22.80 -12.36 -11.07
N TYR A 321 22.05 -12.86 -12.05
CA TYR A 321 21.61 -14.24 -12.06
C TYR A 321 22.79 -15.22 -12.10
N ARG A 322 23.72 -15.02 -13.03
CA ARG A 322 24.92 -15.88 -13.16
C ARG A 322 25.79 -15.81 -11.92
N ASP A 323 26.11 -14.61 -11.45
CA ASP A 323 27.15 -14.42 -10.44
C ASP A 323 26.66 -14.79 -9.03
N TYR A 324 25.37 -14.54 -8.72
CA TYR A 324 24.84 -14.67 -7.37
C TYR A 324 23.65 -15.62 -7.24
N VAL A 325 22.65 -15.55 -8.14
CA VAL A 325 21.43 -16.37 -7.99
C VAL A 325 21.68 -17.84 -8.29
N SER A 326 22.39 -18.14 -9.37
CA SER A 326 22.70 -19.50 -9.79
C SER A 326 23.90 -20.11 -9.04
N ASN A 327 24.64 -19.29 -8.29
CA ASN A 327 25.75 -19.72 -7.46
C ASN A 327 25.24 -20.29 -6.12
N PRO A 328 25.43 -21.59 -5.83
CA PRO A 328 24.91 -22.20 -4.60
C PRO A 328 25.48 -21.61 -3.31
N ALA A 329 26.68 -21.01 -3.35
CA ALA A 329 27.28 -20.34 -2.19
C ALA A 329 26.61 -18.99 -1.90
N CYS A 330 26.15 -18.28 -2.93
CA CYS A 330 25.53 -16.97 -2.79
C CYS A 330 24.01 -17.02 -2.66
N ARG A 331 23.35 -18.02 -3.28
CA ARG A 331 21.88 -18.13 -3.32
C ARG A 331 21.20 -18.06 -1.94
N PRO A 332 21.70 -18.71 -0.88
CA PRO A 332 21.11 -18.62 0.46
C PRO A 332 21.24 -17.22 1.08
N LEU A 333 22.15 -16.39 0.59
CA LEU A 333 22.40 -15.04 1.11
C LEU A 333 21.41 -14.01 0.51
N LEU A 334 20.72 -14.35 -0.58
CA LEU A 334 19.80 -13.45 -1.27
C LEU A 334 18.45 -13.34 -0.57
N GLN A 335 17.84 -12.16 -0.63
CA GLN A 335 16.48 -11.91 -0.17
C GLN A 335 15.48 -12.44 -1.21
N ASP A 336 14.58 -13.33 -0.79
CA ASP A 336 13.47 -13.80 -1.61
C ASP A 336 12.18 -13.03 -1.31
N TYR A 337 11.34 -12.85 -2.33
CA TYR A 337 9.99 -12.34 -2.20
C TYR A 337 9.09 -12.99 -3.25
N LEU A 338 7.89 -13.43 -2.86
CA LEU A 338 6.98 -14.19 -3.72
C LEU A 338 7.64 -15.43 -4.37
N GLY A 339 8.52 -16.10 -3.63
CA GLY A 339 9.18 -17.34 -4.05
C GLY A 339 10.39 -17.17 -4.99
N LYS A 340 10.79 -15.93 -5.31
CA LYS A 340 11.94 -15.63 -6.18
C LYS A 340 12.87 -14.59 -5.55
N PRO A 341 14.14 -14.49 -5.96
CA PRO A 341 15.01 -13.41 -5.51
C PRO A 341 14.41 -12.04 -5.83
N LEU A 342 14.42 -11.15 -4.85
CA LEU A 342 13.95 -9.78 -5.01
C LEU A 342 14.94 -8.98 -5.87
N LEU A 343 14.42 -8.31 -6.89
CA LEU A 343 15.18 -7.38 -7.72
C LEU A 343 14.44 -6.04 -7.76
N VAL A 344 15.00 -5.02 -7.12
CA VAL A 344 14.45 -3.67 -7.17
C VAL A 344 15.19 -2.89 -8.24
N VAL A 345 14.45 -2.18 -9.11
CA VAL A 345 15.01 -1.44 -10.25
C VAL A 345 14.58 0.02 -10.18
N TYR A 346 15.55 0.93 -10.13
CA TYR A 346 15.34 2.37 -10.10
C TYR A 346 15.22 2.98 -11.50
N VAL A 347 14.30 3.92 -11.70
CA VAL A 347 13.98 4.45 -13.05
C VAL A 347 14.34 5.91 -13.30
N ASN A 348 14.93 6.61 -12.33
CA ASN A 348 15.13 8.07 -12.18
C ASN A 348 14.17 8.71 -11.17
N THR A 349 14.51 9.95 -10.81
CA THR A 349 13.66 10.88 -10.06
C THR A 349 13.66 12.24 -10.75
N PRO A 350 12.52 12.72 -11.28
CA PRO A 350 11.24 11.99 -11.38
C PRO A 350 11.32 10.78 -12.33
N SER A 351 10.32 9.88 -12.25
CA SER A 351 10.21 8.76 -13.20
C SER A 351 9.87 9.28 -14.60
N PRO A 352 10.47 8.75 -15.67
CA PRO A 352 10.02 9.06 -17.03
C PRO A 352 8.66 8.42 -17.37
N TRP A 353 8.21 7.43 -16.60
CA TRP A 353 6.92 6.75 -16.78
C TRP A 353 5.87 7.28 -15.81
N GLN A 354 5.23 8.40 -16.17
CA GLN A 354 4.22 9.08 -15.34
C GLN A 354 2.82 8.43 -15.38
N HIS A 355 2.63 7.44 -16.26
CA HIS A 355 1.34 6.77 -16.49
C HIS A 355 1.44 5.24 -16.47
N GLY A 356 2.43 4.71 -15.76
CA GLY A 356 2.66 3.28 -15.67
C GLY A 356 4.07 2.97 -15.14
N VAL A 357 4.46 1.71 -15.27
CA VAL A 357 5.82 1.23 -15.04
C VAL A 357 6.46 0.86 -16.38
N PRO A 358 7.80 0.71 -16.46
CA PRO A 358 8.43 0.17 -17.65
C PRO A 358 7.87 -1.19 -18.02
N ASP A 359 7.69 -1.44 -19.33
CA ASP A 359 7.28 -2.74 -19.88
C ASP A 359 8.49 -3.69 -19.98
N TRP A 360 9.02 -4.05 -18.82
CA TRP A 360 10.10 -5.02 -18.67
C TRP A 360 9.88 -5.86 -17.40
N ASN A 361 10.14 -7.16 -17.51
CA ASN A 361 10.14 -8.08 -16.39
C ASN A 361 11.13 -9.22 -16.64
N ASP A 362 11.54 -9.90 -15.58
CA ASP A 362 12.37 -11.11 -15.67
C ASP A 362 11.80 -12.19 -14.76
N ASP A 363 11.33 -13.29 -15.35
CA ASP A 363 10.64 -14.36 -14.63
C ASP A 363 11.52 -15.09 -13.61
N ARG A 364 12.84 -14.89 -13.62
CA ARG A 364 13.74 -15.45 -12.62
C ARG A 364 13.72 -14.68 -11.30
N PHE A 365 13.17 -13.46 -11.30
CA PHE A 365 13.13 -12.55 -10.16
C PHE A 365 11.69 -12.17 -9.78
N THR A 366 11.52 -11.63 -8.58
CA THR A 366 10.37 -10.78 -8.27
C THR A 366 10.83 -9.33 -8.46
N VAL A 367 10.44 -8.73 -9.58
CA VAL A 367 10.82 -7.37 -9.97
C VAL A 367 9.91 -6.34 -9.31
N ARG A 368 10.51 -5.27 -8.77
CA ARG A 368 9.80 -4.09 -8.27
C ARG A 368 10.46 -2.82 -8.78
N TRP A 369 9.65 -1.86 -9.20
CA TRP A 369 10.11 -0.58 -9.72
C TRP A 369 10.18 0.46 -8.61
N MET A 370 11.22 1.28 -8.61
CA MET A 370 11.42 2.33 -7.64
C MET A 370 11.73 3.67 -8.31
N THR A 371 11.19 4.76 -7.77
CA THR A 371 11.53 6.15 -8.09
C THR A 371 11.62 6.93 -6.78
N GLY A 372 12.21 8.11 -6.77
CA GLY A 372 12.22 8.99 -5.60
C GLY A 372 11.06 9.97 -5.62
N TYR A 373 10.72 10.51 -4.46
CA TYR A 373 9.76 11.58 -4.28
C TYR A 373 8.39 11.28 -4.92
N VAL A 374 7.87 10.07 -4.71
CA VAL A 374 6.52 9.71 -5.17
C VAL A 374 5.49 10.65 -4.54
N THR A 375 5.76 11.18 -3.34
CA THR A 375 5.00 12.26 -2.71
C THR A 375 4.84 13.51 -3.59
N GLU A 376 5.84 13.84 -4.41
CA GLU A 376 5.83 15.02 -5.27
C GLU A 376 5.31 14.71 -6.69
N GLN A 377 5.31 13.44 -7.09
CA GLN A 377 4.88 13.00 -8.43
C GLN A 377 3.37 12.69 -8.44
N ALA A 378 2.53 13.73 -8.54
CA ALA A 378 1.07 13.63 -8.41
C ALA A 378 0.39 12.61 -9.35
N SER A 379 0.95 12.37 -10.53
CA SER A 379 0.50 11.36 -11.50
C SER A 379 0.69 9.92 -11.01
N LEU A 380 1.71 9.70 -10.17
CA LEU A 380 2.14 8.39 -9.67
C LEU A 380 1.47 8.00 -8.36
N ARG A 381 0.67 8.87 -7.75
CA ARG A 381 -0.03 8.57 -6.50
C ARG A 381 -1.48 8.97 -6.46
N THR A 382 -2.21 8.40 -5.53
CA THR A 382 -3.55 8.85 -5.17
C THR A 382 -3.48 9.97 -4.11
N PRO A 383 -4.57 10.70 -3.86
CA PRO A 383 -4.66 11.62 -2.72
C PRO A 383 -4.43 10.92 -1.36
N ASP A 384 -4.77 9.63 -1.26
CA ASP A 384 -4.53 8.80 -0.06
C ASP A 384 -3.06 8.30 0.04
N ARG A 385 -2.16 8.83 -0.80
CA ARG A 385 -0.72 8.53 -0.84
C ARG A 385 -0.39 7.09 -1.23
N ILE A 386 -1.28 6.43 -1.95
CA ILE A 386 -0.97 5.12 -2.55
C ILE A 386 -0.21 5.34 -3.84
N SER A 387 0.85 4.59 -4.06
CA SER A 387 1.53 4.51 -5.35
C SER A 387 0.62 3.85 -6.38
N ARG A 388 0.16 4.63 -7.36
CA ARG A 388 -0.89 4.27 -8.33
C ARG A 388 -0.50 3.09 -9.20
N TYR A 389 0.78 2.98 -9.55
CA TYR A 389 1.31 1.94 -10.43
C TYR A 389 2.24 0.96 -9.71
N GLY A 390 2.25 0.98 -8.37
CA GLY A 390 3.07 0.09 -7.56
C GLY A 390 4.55 0.45 -7.47
N TYR A 391 4.95 1.68 -7.86
CA TYR A 391 6.30 2.17 -7.56
C TYR A 391 6.56 2.16 -6.06
N TRP A 392 7.71 1.61 -5.68
CA TRP A 392 8.32 1.85 -4.38
C TRP A 392 8.99 3.23 -4.40
N SER A 393 9.13 3.86 -3.24
CA SER A 393 9.79 5.16 -3.13
C SER A 393 11.22 5.01 -2.58
N TRP A 394 12.19 5.72 -3.16
CA TRP A 394 13.55 5.85 -2.61
C TRP A 394 13.62 6.86 -1.46
N GLU A 395 12.80 7.90 -1.51
CA GLU A 395 12.74 8.96 -0.50
C GLU A 395 11.41 9.67 -0.69
N ASP A 396 10.71 10.00 0.40
CA ASP A 396 9.50 10.79 0.38
C ASP A 396 9.65 11.98 1.33
N ARG A 397 8.98 13.08 1.02
CA ARG A 397 8.92 14.25 1.91
C ARG A 397 7.59 14.28 2.66
N GLY A 398 7.66 14.36 3.98
CA GLY A 398 6.48 14.35 4.84
C GLY A 398 5.86 12.94 5.00
N PRO A 399 4.52 12.81 5.07
CA PRO A 399 3.89 11.51 5.24
C PRO A 399 4.13 10.61 4.02
N GLN A 400 4.71 9.43 4.27
CA GLN A 400 5.16 8.52 3.22
C GLN A 400 4.01 8.02 2.35
N THR A 401 4.33 7.78 1.09
CA THR A 401 3.54 6.97 0.18
C THR A 401 3.77 5.49 0.44
N TYR A 402 2.87 4.65 -0.09
CA TYR A 402 3.00 3.21 -0.03
C TYR A 402 2.48 2.54 -1.28
N ALA A 403 3.14 1.47 -1.72
CA ALA A 403 2.63 0.61 -2.79
C ALA A 403 1.62 -0.41 -2.22
N LEU A 404 0.71 -0.89 -3.06
CA LEU A 404 -0.17 -2.02 -2.74
C LEU A 404 0.24 -3.25 -3.56
N HIS A 405 0.16 -4.41 -2.93
CA HIS A 405 0.22 -5.70 -3.61
C HIS A 405 -0.82 -6.63 -3.00
N ASP A 406 -1.67 -7.19 -3.85
CA ASP A 406 -2.76 -8.09 -3.45
C ASP A 406 -3.63 -7.56 -2.30
N GLY A 407 -4.03 -6.28 -2.37
CA GLY A 407 -4.86 -5.66 -1.34
C GLY A 407 -4.15 -5.42 0.01
N ARG A 408 -2.82 -5.52 0.07
CA ARG A 408 -2.03 -5.18 1.27
C ARG A 408 -0.99 -4.11 0.96
N PRO A 409 -0.65 -3.23 1.92
CA PRO A 409 0.49 -2.33 1.78
C PRO A 409 1.77 -3.15 1.60
N GLU A 410 2.47 -2.92 0.51
CA GLU A 410 3.65 -3.69 0.11
C GLU A 410 4.94 -3.05 0.60
N SER A 411 5.16 -1.78 0.31
CA SER A 411 6.43 -1.11 0.61
C SER A 411 6.22 0.34 0.99
N MET A 412 6.98 0.79 2.00
CA MET A 412 7.09 2.18 2.44
C MET A 412 8.53 2.53 2.73
N VAL A 413 8.98 3.68 2.25
CA VAL A 413 10.29 4.22 2.64
C VAL A 413 10.23 4.79 4.05
N VAL A 414 11.32 4.69 4.81
CA VAL A 414 11.49 5.32 6.13
C VAL A 414 12.82 6.04 6.13
N VAL A 415 12.81 7.33 6.49
CA VAL A 415 14.03 8.17 6.50
C VAL A 415 14.21 8.86 7.84
N ALA A 416 15.46 9.09 8.23
CA ALA A 416 15.76 9.84 9.45
C ALA A 416 15.55 11.36 9.28
N SER A 417 15.63 11.86 8.05
CA SER A 417 15.40 13.25 7.65
C SER A 417 15.15 13.32 6.15
N TRP A 418 14.76 14.48 5.63
CA TRP A 418 14.73 14.75 4.18
C TRP A 418 15.16 16.18 3.89
N ARG A 419 15.78 16.37 2.71
CA ARG A 419 16.19 17.69 2.22
C ARG A 419 15.01 18.47 1.64
N LYS A 420 15.14 19.79 1.59
CA LYS A 420 14.15 20.67 0.93
C LYS A 420 13.99 20.36 -0.56
N GLN A 421 12.86 20.75 -1.10
CA GLN A 421 12.65 20.96 -2.52
C GLN A 421 12.64 22.45 -2.79
N SER A 422 13.42 22.88 -3.79
CA SER A 422 13.51 24.27 -4.24
C SER A 422 13.89 25.27 -3.12
N GLU A 423 13.92 26.55 -3.46
CA GLU A 423 14.23 27.62 -2.52
C GLU A 423 12.97 28.27 -1.94
N PRO A 424 13.02 28.81 -0.70
CA PRO A 424 11.90 29.53 -0.11
C PRO A 424 11.37 30.64 -1.04
N GLY A 425 10.06 30.66 -1.24
CA GLY A 425 9.38 31.58 -2.15
C GLY A 425 9.08 31.01 -3.54
N HIS A 426 9.63 29.85 -3.90
CA HIS A 426 9.24 29.13 -5.12
C HIS A 426 7.90 28.38 -4.92
N PRO A 427 7.02 28.27 -5.95
CA PRO A 427 5.69 27.63 -5.79
C PRO A 427 5.70 26.15 -5.38
N ASP A 428 6.79 25.42 -5.65
CA ASP A 428 6.95 24.01 -5.29
C ASP A 428 7.89 23.81 -4.08
N TYR A 429 8.12 24.87 -3.31
CA TYR A 429 8.96 24.81 -2.12
C TYR A 429 8.40 23.83 -1.09
N ILE A 430 9.22 22.86 -0.69
CA ILE A 430 8.95 21.96 0.44
C ILE A 430 10.14 22.10 1.40
N PRO A 431 9.92 22.44 2.68
CA PRO A 431 11.03 22.58 3.62
C PRO A 431 11.70 21.24 3.91
N GLU A 432 12.99 21.27 4.28
CA GLU A 432 13.62 20.12 4.90
C GLU A 432 12.91 19.74 6.21
N ALA A 433 12.99 18.45 6.58
CA ALA A 433 12.81 18.06 7.97
C ALA A 433 14.13 17.53 8.51
N PRO A 434 14.72 18.16 9.53
CA PRO A 434 15.92 17.65 10.15
C PRO A 434 15.61 16.38 10.93
N ARG A 435 16.65 15.65 11.36
CA ARG A 435 16.48 14.48 12.22
C ARG A 435 15.79 14.81 13.53
N ASN A 436 16.06 16.01 14.07
CA ASN A 436 15.42 16.56 15.27
C ASN A 436 15.51 15.57 16.45
N HIS A 437 16.74 15.12 16.73
CA HIS A 437 17.02 14.11 17.76
C HIS A 437 16.13 12.86 17.66
N GLY A 438 15.94 12.36 16.43
CA GLY A 438 15.16 11.17 16.12
C GLY A 438 13.65 11.36 15.97
N ALA A 439 13.10 12.55 16.24
CA ALA A 439 11.65 12.78 16.16
C ALA A 439 11.10 12.51 14.74
N THR A 440 11.82 12.94 13.70
CA THR A 440 11.43 12.69 12.30
C THR A 440 11.41 11.20 12.00
N PHE A 441 12.46 10.47 12.38
CA PHE A 441 12.54 9.02 12.17
C PHE A 441 11.42 8.27 12.89
N ARG A 442 11.14 8.61 14.16
CA ARG A 442 10.03 8.01 14.93
C ARG A 442 8.68 8.24 14.26
N SER A 443 8.43 9.44 13.72
CA SER A 443 7.17 9.74 13.02
C SER A 443 6.97 8.90 11.76
N GLN A 444 8.06 8.67 11.00
CA GLN A 444 8.03 7.82 9.79
C GLN A 444 7.75 6.35 10.16
N TRP A 445 8.32 5.87 11.25
CA TRP A 445 8.06 4.53 11.78
C TRP A 445 6.65 4.36 12.38
N GLU A 446 6.14 5.40 13.06
CA GLU A 446 4.77 5.42 13.57
C GLU A 446 3.77 5.26 12.43
N ARG A 447 3.96 6.01 11.35
CA ARG A 447 3.16 5.87 10.14
C ARG A 447 3.32 4.50 9.49
N ALA A 448 4.54 3.95 9.42
CA ALA A 448 4.74 2.59 8.91
C ALA A 448 3.98 1.54 9.75
N ARG A 449 3.92 1.67 11.08
CA ARG A 449 3.10 0.79 11.94
C ARG A 449 1.60 0.95 11.70
N GLU A 450 1.14 2.19 11.52
CA GLU A 450 -0.27 2.49 11.24
C GLU A 450 -0.74 1.85 9.92
N ILE A 451 0.08 1.92 8.87
CA ILE A 451 -0.23 1.34 7.56
C ILE A 451 0.04 -0.17 7.54
N GLY A 452 1.12 -0.62 8.18
CA GLY A 452 1.55 -2.02 8.22
C GLY A 452 1.99 -2.59 6.87
N PRO A 453 2.98 -2.01 6.17
CA PRO A 453 3.53 -2.57 4.95
C PRO A 453 4.28 -3.88 5.16
N LYS A 454 4.35 -4.70 4.10
CA LYS A 454 5.22 -5.88 4.06
C LYS A 454 6.70 -5.50 4.21
N PHE A 455 7.12 -4.42 3.57
CA PHE A 455 8.48 -3.90 3.61
C PHE A 455 8.53 -2.48 4.17
N ALA A 456 9.26 -2.29 5.26
CA ALA A 456 9.78 -0.97 5.63
C ALA A 456 11.19 -0.83 5.04
N MET A 457 11.34 0.12 4.12
CA MET A 457 12.57 0.37 3.39
C MET A 457 13.28 1.57 4.02
N VAL A 458 14.27 1.33 4.88
CA VAL A 458 15.09 2.39 5.47
C VAL A 458 16.11 2.96 4.48
N VAL A 459 16.07 4.27 4.25
CA VAL A 459 17.08 4.99 3.45
C VAL A 459 17.72 6.03 4.37
N SER A 460 19.02 5.94 4.68
CA SER A 460 20.06 5.00 4.21
C SER A 460 21.00 4.56 5.33
N TRP A 461 21.79 3.50 5.10
CA TRP A 461 22.88 3.14 6.02
C TRP A 461 24.03 4.16 5.92
N ASN A 462 24.69 4.25 4.76
CA ASN A 462 26.03 4.85 4.64
C ASN A 462 26.30 5.61 3.32
N GLU A 463 25.46 6.54 2.88
CA GLU A 463 25.67 7.30 1.62
C GLU A 463 26.64 8.49 1.78
N TRP A 464 26.59 9.19 2.91
CA TRP A 464 27.48 10.27 3.39
C TRP A 464 27.62 11.55 2.55
N VAL A 465 27.26 11.55 1.26
CA VAL A 465 27.55 12.66 0.33
C VAL A 465 26.72 13.93 0.58
N LEU A 466 27.38 15.10 0.64
CA LEU A 466 26.73 16.40 0.90
C LEU A 466 25.71 16.83 -0.18
N GLY A 467 25.81 16.28 -1.39
CA GLY A 467 24.86 16.59 -2.48
C GLY A 467 23.43 16.14 -2.19
N GLU A 468 23.28 15.04 -1.45
CA GLU A 468 21.98 14.52 -1.00
C GLU A 468 21.71 14.76 0.49
N GLN A 469 22.78 14.88 1.28
CA GLN A 469 22.76 14.95 2.74
C GLN A 469 23.39 16.28 3.23
N PRO A 470 22.69 17.43 3.13
CA PRO A 470 23.31 18.76 3.33
C PRO A 470 24.03 18.99 4.66
N SER A 471 23.71 18.25 5.72
CA SER A 471 24.36 18.37 7.02
C SER A 471 24.14 17.14 7.90
N ALA A 472 24.79 17.08 9.06
CA ALA A 472 24.54 16.04 10.05
C ALA A 472 23.07 15.99 10.51
N GLU A 473 22.37 17.13 10.56
CA GLU A 473 20.95 17.19 10.92
C GLU A 473 20.00 16.97 9.73
N VAL A 474 20.45 17.25 8.50
CA VAL A 474 19.69 16.98 7.27
C VAL A 474 20.44 15.92 6.48
N SER A 475 20.43 14.72 7.05
CA SER A 475 21.00 13.51 6.47
C SER A 475 20.13 12.30 6.83
N LYS A 476 19.81 11.46 5.86
CA LYS A 476 19.02 10.23 6.03
C LYS A 476 19.88 9.02 6.43
N ASP A 477 21.21 9.15 6.43
CA ASP A 477 22.14 8.09 6.84
C ASP A 477 22.00 7.73 8.31
N ILE A 478 22.11 6.46 8.69
CA ILE A 478 22.00 6.06 10.11
C ILE A 478 23.15 5.21 10.61
N GLU A 479 24.19 5.01 9.79
CA GLU A 479 25.45 4.43 10.25
C GLU A 479 26.00 5.21 11.47
N PRO A 480 26.48 4.51 12.52
CA PRO A 480 27.13 5.16 13.66
C PRO A 480 28.23 6.13 13.24
N SER A 481 28.23 7.32 13.86
CA SER A 481 29.09 8.44 13.45
C SER A 481 29.74 9.14 14.63
N LYS A 482 30.78 9.94 14.39
CA LYS A 482 31.35 10.81 15.44
C LYS A 482 30.34 11.85 15.94
N GLN A 483 29.39 12.25 15.09
CA GLN A 483 28.37 13.26 15.40
C GLN A 483 27.23 12.69 16.25
N HIS A 484 26.78 11.46 15.93
CA HIS A 484 25.54 10.88 16.49
C HIS A 484 25.77 9.61 17.31
N GLY A 485 27.01 9.08 17.34
CA GLY A 485 27.32 7.79 17.96
C GLY A 485 26.39 6.70 17.44
N HIS A 486 25.94 5.84 18.35
CA HIS A 486 25.01 4.74 18.04
C HIS A 486 23.52 5.14 18.09
N PHE A 487 23.19 6.41 18.34
CA PHE A 487 21.81 6.84 18.62
C PHE A 487 20.81 6.37 17.55
N TYR A 488 21.12 6.53 16.26
CA TYR A 488 20.21 6.13 15.18
C TYR A 488 20.18 4.62 14.92
N LEU A 489 21.26 3.88 15.25
CA LEU A 489 21.27 2.42 15.21
C LEU A 489 20.42 1.83 16.34
N ASP A 490 20.54 2.37 17.55
CA ASP A 490 19.72 1.97 18.70
C ASP A 490 18.25 2.31 18.46
N LEU A 491 17.97 3.49 17.89
CA LEU A 491 16.63 3.89 17.50
C LEU A 491 16.07 2.99 16.39
N LEU A 492 16.86 2.63 15.38
CA LEU A 492 16.46 1.67 14.35
C LEU A 492 16.04 0.35 15.00
N LYS A 493 16.86 -0.20 15.89
CA LYS A 493 16.56 -1.46 16.60
C LYS A 493 15.25 -1.39 17.38
N GLU A 494 15.03 -0.29 18.10
CA GLU A 494 13.79 -0.05 18.84
C GLU A 494 12.57 -0.05 17.90
N GLU A 495 12.63 0.74 16.82
CA GLU A 495 11.48 0.92 15.93
C GLU A 495 11.19 -0.33 15.09
N ILE A 496 12.22 -1.09 14.68
CA ILE A 496 12.06 -2.41 14.04
C ILE A 496 11.33 -3.38 14.97
N ALA A 497 11.72 -3.45 16.24
CA ALA A 497 11.07 -4.34 17.20
C ALA A 497 9.58 -4.00 17.37
N ARG A 498 9.24 -2.71 17.44
CA ARG A 498 7.84 -2.24 17.50
C ARG A 498 7.07 -2.51 16.20
N PHE A 499 7.74 -2.37 15.06
CA PHE A 499 7.14 -2.62 13.74
C PHE A 499 6.76 -4.09 13.55
N LYS A 500 7.66 -5.00 13.95
CA LYS A 500 7.48 -6.45 13.86
C LYS A 500 6.63 -7.04 14.99
N SER A 501 6.44 -6.34 16.10
CA SER A 501 5.51 -6.78 17.16
C SER A 501 4.05 -6.45 16.86
N GLY A 502 3.79 -5.57 15.89
CA GLY A 502 2.45 -5.10 15.58
C GLY A 502 1.91 -4.11 16.60
N GLU A 503 2.78 -3.44 17.36
CA GLU A 503 2.38 -2.41 18.32
C GLU A 503 1.43 -1.40 17.66
N THR A 504 0.19 -1.36 18.15
CA THR A 504 -0.82 -0.46 17.62
C THR A 504 -0.54 0.96 18.06
N VAL A 505 -0.50 1.89 17.12
CA VAL A 505 -0.46 3.32 17.42
C VAL A 505 -1.78 3.72 18.08
N LYS A 506 -1.76 4.05 19.37
CA LYS A 506 -2.93 4.64 20.04
C LYS A 506 -3.14 6.05 19.49
N ARG A 507 -4.05 6.19 18.52
CA ARG A 507 -4.47 7.52 18.07
C ARG A 507 -5.02 8.31 19.26
N LYS A 508 -4.41 9.45 19.59
CA LYS A 508 -5.14 10.48 20.33
C LYS A 508 -6.32 10.91 19.45
N PRO A 509 -7.53 11.14 20.01
CA PRO A 509 -8.61 11.75 19.24
C PRO A 509 -8.06 13.03 18.61
N GLN A 510 -8.13 13.14 17.29
CA GLN A 510 -7.92 14.43 16.64
C GLN A 510 -9.08 15.31 17.10
N ASP A 511 -8.77 16.48 17.64
CA ASP A 511 -9.76 17.52 17.90
C ASP A 511 -10.37 17.90 16.53
N GLU A 512 -11.56 17.38 16.26
CA GLU A 512 -12.41 17.82 15.14
C GLU A 512 -12.86 19.25 15.45
N ASN A 513 -12.33 20.22 14.69
CA ASN A 513 -12.87 21.57 14.57
C ASN A 513 -13.59 21.71 13.23
#